data_AF-A0A954XXU4-F1
#
_entry.id   AF-A0A954XXU4-F1
#
_cell.length_a   1.000
_cell.length_b   1.000
_cell.length_c   1.000
_cell.angle_alpha   90.00
_cell.angle_beta   90.00
_cell.angle_gamma   90.00
#
_symmetry.space_group_name_H-M   'P 1'
#
loop_
_entity.id
_entity.type
_entity.pdbx_description
1 polymer ?
#
loop_
_entity_poly.entity_id
_entity_poly.type
_entity_poly.pdbx_seq_one_letter_code
_entity_poly.pdbx_strand_id
1 'polypeptide(L)'
;MRWFDCRLVLATALVLVATCGQAATIYIVNDIGLVKSFSGVDVGASPITGGSFGMGSGVLRATIPAYGEYQGMTQTPDGRVLGVNSGGDVVAWNGIAAWLANAVPNTLAADVFADKVNGNGPAAGGGPGTIHGLSYDGNTGGFYVVLEAADAADGDIRQYATLADLLSDNGISTESNYGGNLLNFYYPDEDAPGNRPSPNDTPGANYFQVAGSGQIEGFLTLADYIADPNIRTFQQASFGSGLRVGFAVVPEPATVILSVLGVGCLSLLRRRATA
;
A
#
# COMPACT_ATOMS: atom_id res chain seq x y z
N MET A 1 37.74 36.91 2.54
CA MET A 1 36.32 36.71 2.18
C MET A 1 36.06 35.20 2.06
N ARG A 2 35.52 34.56 3.10
CA ARG A 2 35.18 33.12 3.15
C ARG A 2 33.88 32.90 3.94
N TRP A 3 32.82 33.61 3.56
CA TRP A 3 31.53 33.61 4.27
C TRP A 3 30.37 33.06 3.40
N PHE A 4 30.64 32.70 2.14
CA PHE A 4 29.60 32.22 1.21
C PHE A 4 29.44 30.69 1.21
N ASP A 5 30.48 29.93 1.57
CA ASP A 5 30.48 28.46 1.42
C ASP A 5 29.71 27.70 2.51
N CYS A 6 29.60 28.24 3.73
CA CYS A 6 28.86 27.57 4.82
C CYS A 6 27.33 27.68 4.70
N ARG A 7 26.81 28.69 4.00
CA ARG A 7 25.36 28.92 3.89
C ARG A 7 24.68 28.00 2.88
N LEU A 8 25.39 27.62 1.81
CA LEU A 8 24.85 26.72 0.80
C LEU A 8 24.74 25.26 1.32
N VAL A 9 25.70 24.84 2.15
CA VAL A 9 25.74 23.49 2.76
C VAL A 9 24.62 23.32 3.80
N LEU A 10 24.30 24.37 4.57
CA LEU A 10 23.20 24.32 5.53
C LEU A 10 21.83 24.26 4.84
N ALA A 11 21.68 24.94 3.70
CA ALA A 11 20.43 24.95 2.94
C ALA A 11 20.13 23.61 2.26
N THR A 12 21.16 22.92 1.74
CA THR A 12 20.98 21.57 1.16
C THR A 12 20.71 20.52 2.23
N ALA A 13 21.36 20.61 3.39
CA ALA A 13 21.08 19.73 4.53
C ALA A 13 19.66 19.93 5.09
N LEU A 14 19.15 21.16 5.15
CA LEU A 14 17.76 21.41 5.60
C LEU A 14 16.71 20.92 4.59
N VAL A 15 16.96 20.98 3.28
CA VAL A 15 16.04 20.45 2.27
C VAL A 15 15.99 18.91 2.30
N LEU A 16 17.10 18.23 2.63
CA LEU A 16 17.16 16.77 2.79
C LEU A 16 16.49 16.26 4.08
N VAL A 17 16.49 17.04 5.16
CA VAL A 17 15.74 16.68 6.39
C VAL A 17 14.24 16.94 6.22
N ALA A 18 13.85 17.89 5.36
CA ALA A 18 12.44 18.23 5.12
C ALA A 18 11.66 17.16 4.32
N THR A 19 12.33 16.26 3.60
CA THR A 19 11.66 15.15 2.89
C THR A 19 11.41 13.91 3.77
N CYS A 20 11.96 13.88 5.00
CA CYS A 20 11.77 12.77 5.95
C CYS A 20 10.64 13.01 6.97
N GLY A 21 9.80 14.03 6.76
CA GLY A 21 8.78 14.46 7.75
C GLY A 21 7.35 14.49 7.23
N GLN A 22 7.06 13.96 6.04
CA GLN A 22 5.69 13.89 5.52
C GLN A 22 5.24 12.43 5.46
N ALA A 23 4.16 12.14 6.18
CA ALA A 23 3.48 10.86 6.13
C ALA A 23 3.14 10.47 4.68
N ALA A 24 3.38 9.20 4.34
CA ALA A 24 3.07 8.59 3.07
C ALA A 24 1.60 8.85 2.70
N THR A 25 1.39 9.18 1.43
CA THR A 25 0.04 9.36 0.91
C THR A 25 -0.59 7.98 0.75
N ILE A 26 -1.82 7.80 1.21
CA ILE A 26 -2.63 6.60 1.01
C ILE A 26 -3.68 6.94 -0.05
N TYR A 27 -3.84 6.06 -1.03
CA TYR A 27 -4.89 6.13 -2.05
C TYR A 27 -5.90 5.02 -1.83
N ILE A 28 -7.18 5.37 -1.97
CA ILE A 28 -8.32 4.46 -1.82
C ILE A 28 -9.26 4.61 -3.01
N VAL A 29 -9.84 3.49 -3.46
CA VAL A 29 -10.82 3.43 -4.56
C VAL A 29 -12.07 2.66 -4.15
N ASN A 30 -13.27 3.12 -4.57
CA ASN A 30 -14.52 2.38 -4.38
C ASN A 30 -14.95 1.65 -5.64
N ASP A 31 -15.98 0.84 -5.48
CA ASP A 31 -16.77 0.12 -6.47
C ASP A 31 -17.33 0.98 -7.62
N ILE A 32 -17.36 2.31 -7.51
CA ILE A 32 -17.73 3.22 -8.61
C ILE A 32 -16.54 4.02 -9.17
N GLY A 33 -15.32 3.77 -8.70
CA GLY A 33 -14.09 4.34 -9.24
C GLY A 33 -13.70 5.73 -8.71
N LEU A 34 -14.24 6.20 -7.59
CA LEU A 34 -13.76 7.40 -6.91
C LEU A 34 -12.39 7.13 -6.29
N VAL A 35 -11.38 7.87 -6.74
CA VAL A 35 -10.03 7.81 -6.19
C VAL A 35 -9.85 8.94 -5.18
N LYS A 36 -9.65 8.58 -3.91
CA LYS A 36 -9.39 9.56 -2.84
C LYS A 36 -8.02 9.32 -2.21
N SER A 37 -7.43 10.37 -1.63
CA SER A 37 -6.16 10.25 -0.92
C SER A 37 -6.11 10.98 0.40
N PHE A 38 -5.39 10.46 1.38
CA PHE A 38 -5.03 11.13 2.62
C PHE A 38 -3.57 10.84 2.96
N SER A 39 -3.02 11.46 3.99
CA SER A 39 -1.64 11.23 4.45
C SER A 39 -1.66 10.95 5.94
N GLY A 40 -0.90 9.96 6.39
CA GLY A 40 -0.91 9.55 7.79
C GLY A 40 -2.09 8.67 8.16
N VAL A 41 -1.92 7.91 9.24
CA VAL A 41 -3.01 7.25 9.96
C VAL A 41 -3.05 7.88 11.35
N ASP A 42 -4.01 8.76 11.65
CA ASP A 42 -4.08 9.44 12.97
C ASP A 42 -5.50 9.31 13.57
N VAL A 43 -5.61 9.42 14.90
CA VAL A 43 -6.89 9.53 15.62
C VAL A 43 -7.45 10.93 15.38
N GLY A 44 -8.07 11.13 14.21
CA GLY A 44 -8.93 12.28 13.95
C GLY A 44 -8.30 13.67 14.13
N ALA A 45 -7.69 14.20 13.07
CA ALA A 45 -7.51 15.65 12.88
C ALA A 45 -8.07 16.17 11.54
N SER A 46 -8.80 15.34 10.80
CA SER A 46 -9.66 15.76 9.69
C SER A 46 -10.86 14.83 9.62
N PRO A 47 -11.97 15.15 10.32
CA PRO A 47 -13.21 14.41 10.16
C PRO A 47 -13.63 14.50 8.69
N ILE A 48 -13.49 13.41 7.96
CA ILE A 48 -14.63 12.62 7.50
C ILE A 48 -15.89 13.48 7.16
N THR A 49 -15.81 14.56 6.36
CA THR A 49 -16.98 15.41 6.03
C THR A 49 -17.27 15.54 4.52
N GLY A 50 -18.43 15.02 4.12
CA GLY A 50 -19.27 15.51 3.01
C GLY A 50 -19.01 15.01 1.58
N GLY A 51 -19.58 13.83 1.21
CA GLY A 51 -19.77 13.36 -0.17
C GLY A 51 -18.98 12.09 -0.55
N SER A 52 -19.68 10.97 -0.76
CA SER A 52 -19.17 9.64 -1.20
C SER A 52 -17.69 9.33 -0.95
N PHE A 53 -17.34 9.10 0.31
CA PHE A 53 -17.13 7.79 0.94
C PHE A 53 -17.73 7.98 2.33
N GLY A 54 -18.55 7.04 2.81
CA GLY A 54 -19.52 7.24 3.90
C GLY A 54 -18.97 7.94 5.14
N MET A 55 -19.06 9.27 5.09
CA MET A 55 -18.38 10.25 5.94
C MET A 55 -16.85 10.14 5.77
N GLY A 56 -16.22 11.22 5.33
CA GLY A 56 -15.07 11.24 4.40
C GLY A 56 -13.80 10.42 4.66
N SER A 57 -13.19 10.01 3.56
CA SER A 57 -11.83 9.51 3.54
C SER A 57 -11.06 10.28 2.47
N GLY A 58 -10.26 11.26 2.90
CA GLY A 58 -9.32 11.95 2.01
C GLY A 58 -9.90 12.90 0.95
N VAL A 59 -8.97 13.50 0.21
CA VAL A 59 -9.19 14.43 -0.90
C VAL A 59 -9.49 13.65 -2.17
N LEU A 60 -10.57 13.98 -2.88
CA LEU A 60 -10.86 13.42 -4.20
C LEU A 60 -9.76 13.82 -5.19
N ARG A 61 -9.16 12.82 -5.84
CA ARG A 61 -8.08 12.99 -6.82
C ARG A 61 -8.54 12.74 -8.25
N ALA A 62 -9.41 11.75 -8.45
CA ALA A 62 -9.96 11.40 -9.75
C ALA A 62 -11.26 10.60 -9.60
N THR A 63 -11.99 10.48 -10.71
CA THR A 63 -13.10 9.54 -10.86
C THR A 63 -12.83 8.71 -12.10
N ILE A 64 -12.50 7.44 -11.91
CA ILE A 64 -12.11 6.49 -12.97
C ILE A 64 -12.97 5.24 -12.79
N PRO A 65 -14.15 5.15 -13.43
CA PRO A 65 -15.11 4.07 -13.18
C PRO A 65 -14.52 2.67 -13.29
N ALA A 66 -13.61 2.45 -14.24
CA ALA A 66 -12.94 1.16 -14.44
C ALA A 66 -12.16 0.67 -13.20
N TYR A 67 -11.71 1.57 -12.32
CA TYR A 67 -11.00 1.16 -11.10
C TYR A 67 -11.92 0.56 -10.04
N GLY A 68 -13.25 0.72 -10.16
CA GLY A 68 -14.22 0.09 -9.27
C GLY A 68 -14.37 -1.43 -9.46
N GLU A 69 -13.76 -1.98 -10.50
CA GLU A 69 -13.78 -3.41 -10.80
C GLU A 69 -12.43 -4.09 -10.51
N TYR A 70 -11.41 -3.34 -10.08
CA TYR A 70 -10.11 -3.92 -9.72
C TYR A 70 -10.21 -4.68 -8.40
N GLN A 71 -9.51 -5.80 -8.34
CA GLN A 71 -9.47 -6.69 -7.16
C GLN A 71 -8.45 -6.21 -6.12
N GLY A 72 -7.42 -5.48 -6.54
CA GLY A 72 -6.37 -4.96 -5.66
C GLY A 72 -5.37 -4.10 -6.41
N MET A 73 -4.66 -3.22 -5.70
CA MET A 73 -3.53 -2.45 -6.24
C MET A 73 -2.51 -2.18 -5.16
N THR A 74 -1.25 -2.00 -5.56
CA THR A 74 -0.16 -1.60 -4.66
C THR A 74 0.85 -0.71 -5.37
N GLN A 75 1.68 0.01 -4.63
CA GLN A 75 2.85 0.68 -5.21
C GLN A 75 4.13 -0.11 -4.89
N THR A 76 4.97 -0.33 -5.89
CA THR A 76 6.28 -0.95 -5.72
C THR A 76 7.37 0.09 -5.42
N PRO A 77 8.50 -0.30 -4.79
CA PRO A 77 9.59 0.64 -4.45
C PRO A 77 10.24 1.35 -5.62
N ASP A 78 10.08 0.83 -6.84
CA ASP A 78 10.53 1.46 -8.09
C ASP A 78 9.52 2.50 -8.62
N GLY A 79 8.52 2.84 -7.82
CA GLY A 79 7.54 3.88 -8.08
C GLY A 79 6.34 3.43 -8.90
N ARG A 80 6.33 2.23 -9.50
CA ARG A 80 5.18 1.74 -10.30
C ARG A 80 3.96 1.45 -9.42
N VAL A 81 2.78 1.64 -10.00
CA VAL A 81 1.52 1.16 -9.41
C VAL A 81 1.18 -0.15 -10.11
N LEU A 82 1.03 -1.23 -9.34
CA LEU A 82 0.52 -2.51 -9.82
C LEU A 82 -0.97 -2.60 -9.51
N GLY A 83 -1.72 -3.27 -10.37
CA GLY A 83 -3.13 -3.57 -10.13
C GLY A 83 -3.50 -4.96 -10.63
N VAL A 84 -4.56 -5.52 -10.04
CA VAL A 84 -5.23 -6.73 -10.51
C VAL A 84 -6.59 -6.33 -11.05
N ASN A 85 -6.79 -6.44 -12.37
CA ASN A 85 -8.05 -6.05 -13.00
C ASN A 85 -9.16 -7.09 -12.72
N SER A 86 -10.39 -6.81 -13.19
CA SER A 86 -11.52 -7.73 -13.03
C SER A 86 -11.34 -9.09 -13.71
N GLY A 87 -10.52 -9.16 -14.75
CA GLY A 87 -10.14 -10.41 -15.41
C GLY A 87 -9.08 -11.23 -14.66
N GLY A 88 -8.43 -10.66 -13.64
CA GLY A 88 -7.36 -11.32 -12.89
C GLY A 88 -5.95 -11.09 -13.46
N ASP A 89 -5.79 -10.18 -14.42
CA ASP A 89 -4.47 -9.83 -14.94
C ASP A 89 -3.72 -8.92 -13.95
N VAL A 90 -2.42 -9.14 -13.82
CA VAL A 90 -1.53 -8.21 -13.14
C VAL A 90 -1.04 -7.18 -14.16
N VAL A 91 -1.38 -5.91 -13.92
CA VAL A 91 -1.05 -4.78 -14.79
C VAL A 91 -0.24 -3.73 -14.04
N ALA A 92 0.44 -2.84 -14.76
CA ALA A 92 1.28 -1.80 -14.17
C ALA A 92 1.18 -0.44 -14.88
N TRP A 93 1.18 0.63 -14.08
CA TRP A 93 1.40 2.01 -14.51
C TRP A 93 2.80 2.48 -14.11
N ASN A 94 3.38 3.35 -14.94
CA ASN A 94 4.66 4.02 -14.68
C ASN A 94 4.49 5.17 -13.67
N GLY A 95 3.98 4.84 -12.48
CA GLY A 95 3.81 5.75 -11.37
C GLY A 95 2.40 6.31 -11.18
N ILE A 96 2.23 6.99 -10.04
CA ILE A 96 0.95 7.52 -9.56
C ILE A 96 0.36 8.52 -10.56
N ALA A 97 1.18 9.34 -11.22
CA ALA A 97 0.69 10.30 -12.21
C ALA A 97 0.05 9.62 -13.43
N ALA A 98 0.66 8.54 -13.93
CA ALA A 98 0.11 7.77 -15.05
C ALA A 98 -1.17 7.03 -14.64
N TRP A 99 -1.20 6.49 -13.42
CA TRP A 99 -2.38 5.85 -12.82
C TRP A 99 -3.53 6.86 -12.63
N LEU A 100 -3.29 8.01 -12.01
CA LEU A 100 -4.31 9.06 -11.82
C LEU A 100 -4.82 9.65 -13.16
N ALA A 101 -4.01 9.62 -14.21
CA ALA A 101 -4.41 10.03 -15.55
C ALA A 101 -5.21 8.95 -16.31
N ASN A 102 -5.45 7.78 -15.70
CA ASN A 102 -6.02 6.60 -16.34
C ASN A 102 -5.31 6.23 -17.65
N ALA A 103 -3.97 6.29 -17.64
CA ALA A 103 -3.19 5.82 -18.79
C ALA A 103 -3.41 4.31 -18.99
N VAL A 104 -3.23 3.83 -20.22
CA VAL A 104 -3.29 2.40 -20.51
C VAL A 104 -2.16 1.69 -19.76
N PRO A 105 -2.46 0.75 -18.85
CA PRO A 105 -1.41 0.03 -18.14
C PRO A 105 -0.76 -1.02 -19.04
N ASN A 106 0.45 -1.42 -18.68
CA ASN A 106 1.11 -2.57 -19.29
C ASN A 106 0.66 -3.83 -18.55
N THR A 107 0.13 -4.82 -19.27
CA THR A 107 -0.11 -6.15 -18.70
C THR A 107 1.23 -6.85 -18.47
N LEU A 108 1.50 -7.24 -17.22
CA LEU A 108 2.71 -7.96 -16.83
C LEU A 108 2.50 -9.48 -16.89
N ALA A 109 1.34 -9.95 -16.45
CA ALA A 109 0.91 -11.34 -16.54
C ALA A 109 -0.61 -11.38 -16.65
N ALA A 110 -1.12 -12.28 -17.48
CA ALA A 110 -2.54 -12.48 -17.67
C ALA A 110 -3.06 -13.62 -16.78
N ASP A 111 -4.34 -13.54 -16.39
CA ASP A 111 -5.09 -14.62 -15.73
C ASP A 111 -4.48 -15.19 -14.43
N VAL A 112 -3.71 -14.38 -13.70
CA VAL A 112 -3.07 -14.75 -12.44
C VAL A 112 -4.13 -15.01 -11.37
N PHE A 113 -5.05 -14.06 -11.19
CA PHE A 113 -6.14 -14.06 -10.19
C PHE A 113 -7.53 -14.10 -10.84
N ALA A 114 -7.67 -14.91 -11.88
CA ALA A 114 -8.92 -15.02 -12.62
C ALA A 114 -9.89 -15.98 -11.92
N ASP A 115 -11.19 -15.64 -11.87
CA ASP A 115 -12.25 -16.56 -11.40
C ASP A 115 -12.55 -17.63 -12.45
N LYS A 116 -11.72 -18.67 -12.44
CA LYS A 116 -11.78 -19.79 -13.40
C LYS A 116 -13.00 -20.68 -13.16
N VAL A 117 -13.66 -20.58 -12.00
CA VAL A 117 -14.86 -21.35 -11.65
C VAL A 117 -16.12 -20.70 -12.24
N ASN A 118 -16.23 -19.36 -12.20
CA ASN A 118 -17.36 -18.62 -12.79
C ASN A 118 -17.10 -18.04 -14.19
N GLY A 119 -15.97 -18.40 -14.82
CA GLY A 119 -15.71 -18.13 -16.24
C GLY A 119 -14.99 -16.81 -16.53
N ASN A 120 -14.40 -16.16 -15.52
CA ASN A 120 -13.41 -15.12 -15.75
C ASN A 120 -12.04 -15.81 -15.91
N GLY A 121 -11.51 -15.86 -17.13
CA GLY A 121 -10.20 -16.45 -17.47
C GLY A 121 -10.27 -17.79 -18.24
N PRO A 122 -9.14 -18.27 -18.82
CA PRO A 122 -9.09 -19.45 -19.65
C PRO A 122 -9.30 -20.76 -18.86
N ALA A 123 -10.15 -21.63 -19.42
CA ALA A 123 -10.72 -22.83 -18.80
C ALA A 123 -9.76 -23.99 -18.41
N ALA A 124 -8.44 -23.82 -18.59
CA ALA A 124 -7.47 -24.93 -18.49
C ALA A 124 -6.56 -24.90 -17.24
N GLY A 125 -6.72 -23.93 -16.33
CA GLY A 125 -5.86 -23.80 -15.14
C GLY A 125 -6.64 -23.95 -13.83
N GLY A 126 -6.17 -24.80 -12.92
CA GLY A 126 -6.67 -24.88 -11.54
C GLY A 126 -6.11 -23.74 -10.66
N GLY A 127 -6.34 -22.49 -11.06
CA GLY A 127 -5.87 -21.31 -10.34
C GLY A 127 -6.79 -20.92 -9.16
N PRO A 128 -6.30 -20.11 -8.22
CA PRO A 128 -6.91 -19.94 -6.90
C PRO A 128 -7.99 -18.86 -6.79
N GLY A 129 -8.67 -18.51 -7.89
CA GLY A 129 -9.77 -17.55 -7.86
C GLY A 129 -9.32 -16.09 -7.73
N THR A 130 -10.24 -15.25 -7.26
CA THR A 130 -10.09 -13.79 -7.10
C THR A 130 -9.43 -13.43 -5.77
N ILE A 131 -9.19 -12.14 -5.54
CA ILE A 131 -8.55 -11.62 -4.31
C ILE A 131 -9.28 -10.41 -3.72
N HIS A 132 -9.10 -10.20 -2.43
CA HIS A 132 -9.53 -9.03 -1.66
C HIS A 132 -8.35 -8.10 -1.35
N GLY A 133 -7.69 -7.63 -2.40
CA GLY A 133 -6.58 -6.69 -2.32
C GLY A 133 -5.21 -7.30 -2.60
N LEU A 134 -4.26 -6.41 -2.93
CA LEU A 134 -2.87 -6.70 -3.26
C LEU A 134 -2.01 -5.69 -2.53
N SER A 135 -0.96 -6.14 -1.85
CA SER A 135 -0.07 -5.26 -1.09
C SER A 135 1.39 -5.64 -1.29
N TYR A 136 2.25 -4.65 -1.49
CA TYR A 136 3.68 -4.77 -1.30
C TYR A 136 3.99 -4.74 0.19
N ASP A 137 4.76 -5.71 0.69
CA ASP A 137 5.18 -5.76 2.08
C ASP A 137 6.56 -5.09 2.22
N GLY A 138 6.58 -3.88 2.78
CA GLY A 138 7.82 -3.13 2.97
C GLY A 138 8.80 -3.77 3.95
N ASN A 139 8.33 -4.68 4.82
CA ASN A 139 9.19 -5.37 5.77
C ASN A 139 9.99 -6.52 5.12
N THR A 140 9.33 -7.32 4.29
CA THR A 140 9.97 -8.48 3.62
C THR A 140 10.50 -8.15 2.22
N GLY A 141 10.00 -7.09 1.60
CA GLY A 141 10.26 -6.74 0.21
C GLY A 141 9.44 -7.55 -0.80
N GLY A 142 8.52 -8.39 -0.33
CA GLY A 142 7.63 -9.22 -1.15
C GLY A 142 6.26 -8.60 -1.38
N PHE A 143 5.28 -9.46 -1.68
CA PHE A 143 3.87 -9.10 -1.84
C PHE A 143 3.00 -10.04 -1.03
N TYR A 144 1.80 -9.58 -0.69
CA TYR A 144 0.75 -10.44 -0.16
C TYR A 144 -0.61 -10.06 -0.71
N VAL A 145 -1.48 -11.06 -0.82
CA VAL A 145 -2.88 -10.93 -1.21
C VAL A 145 -3.74 -11.62 -0.17
N VAL A 146 -4.99 -11.20 -0.08
CA VAL A 146 -6.04 -11.94 0.64
C VAL A 146 -6.83 -12.72 -0.40
N LEU A 147 -6.89 -14.04 -0.25
CA LEU A 147 -7.61 -14.90 -1.18
C LEU A 147 -9.12 -14.77 -0.98
N GLU A 148 -9.85 -14.72 -2.09
CA GLU A 148 -11.31 -14.87 -2.10
C GLU A 148 -11.63 -16.32 -2.50
N ALA A 149 -12.40 -17.02 -1.67
CA ALA A 149 -12.81 -18.40 -1.96
C ALA A 149 -14.24 -18.67 -1.53
N ALA A 150 -14.85 -19.71 -2.12
CA ALA A 150 -16.18 -20.19 -1.70
C ALA A 150 -16.11 -21.21 -0.55
N ASP A 151 -14.91 -21.46 -0.01
CA ASP A 151 -14.63 -22.50 0.97
C ASP A 151 -13.83 -21.95 2.16
N ALA A 152 -13.20 -22.85 2.93
CA ALA A 152 -12.47 -22.50 4.14
C ALA A 152 -11.19 -21.68 3.87
N ALA A 153 -10.75 -21.54 2.63
CA ALA A 153 -9.59 -20.72 2.27
C ALA A 153 -9.94 -19.24 2.06
N ASP A 154 -11.21 -18.84 2.20
CA ASP A 154 -11.62 -17.44 2.08
C ASP A 154 -11.01 -16.60 3.20
N GLY A 155 -10.30 -15.54 2.83
CA GLY A 155 -9.56 -14.71 3.77
C GLY A 155 -8.12 -15.16 4.03
N ASP A 156 -7.68 -16.31 3.49
CA ASP A 156 -6.30 -16.77 3.62
C ASP A 156 -5.32 -15.76 3.03
N ILE A 157 -4.15 -15.64 3.66
CA ILE A 157 -3.10 -14.75 3.18
C ILE A 157 -2.11 -15.54 2.35
N ARG A 158 -1.93 -15.16 1.08
CA ARG A 158 -0.85 -15.68 0.25
C ARG A 158 0.26 -14.66 0.10
N GLN A 159 1.48 -15.08 0.44
CA GLN A 159 2.68 -14.27 0.38
C GLN A 159 3.59 -14.69 -0.77
N TYR A 160 4.16 -13.72 -1.47
CA TYR A 160 5.09 -13.92 -2.59
C TYR A 160 6.41 -13.22 -2.25
N ALA A 161 7.53 -13.94 -2.35
CA ALA A 161 8.83 -13.36 -2.01
C ALA A 161 9.27 -12.29 -3.03
N THR A 162 8.83 -12.40 -4.28
CA THR A 162 9.23 -11.51 -5.37
C THR A 162 8.07 -11.17 -6.31
N LEU A 163 8.26 -10.16 -7.17
CA LEU A 163 7.32 -9.87 -8.24
C LEU A 163 7.21 -11.06 -9.22
N ALA A 164 8.31 -11.78 -9.47
CA ALA A 164 8.27 -12.96 -10.34
C ALA A 164 7.36 -14.04 -9.77
N ASP A 165 7.45 -14.30 -8.45
CA ASP A 165 6.58 -15.24 -7.76
C ASP A 165 5.11 -14.81 -7.85
N LEU A 166 4.81 -13.51 -7.68
CA LEU A 166 3.45 -12.98 -7.86
C LEU A 166 2.94 -13.22 -9.28
N LEU A 167 3.75 -12.91 -10.30
CA LEU A 167 3.36 -13.03 -11.71
C LEU A 167 3.17 -14.49 -12.16
N SER A 168 3.80 -15.45 -11.48
CA SER A 168 3.62 -16.88 -11.71
C SER A 168 2.71 -17.57 -10.68
N ASP A 169 2.13 -16.80 -9.75
CA ASP A 169 1.35 -17.30 -8.61
C ASP A 169 2.05 -18.42 -7.79
N ASN A 170 3.34 -18.24 -7.51
CA ASN A 170 4.16 -19.19 -6.73
C ASN A 170 4.32 -18.72 -5.28
N GLY A 171 3.19 -18.42 -4.62
CA GLY A 171 3.16 -17.93 -3.24
C GLY A 171 2.96 -19.01 -2.19
N ILE A 172 3.19 -18.64 -0.92
CA ILE A 172 2.91 -19.48 0.25
C ILE A 172 1.62 -19.00 0.89
N SER A 173 0.59 -19.85 0.91
CA SER A 173 -0.67 -19.59 1.62
C SER A 173 -0.54 -19.94 3.10
N THR A 174 -1.05 -19.05 3.95
CA THR A 174 -1.22 -19.28 5.39
C THR A 174 -2.69 -19.09 5.75
N GLU A 175 -3.24 -20.06 6.49
CA GLU A 175 -4.61 -19.98 7.00
C GLU A 175 -4.76 -18.75 7.87
N SER A 176 -5.77 -17.94 7.57
CA SER A 176 -6.08 -16.72 8.31
C SER A 176 -7.35 -16.91 9.12
N ASN A 177 -7.33 -16.55 10.40
CA ASN A 177 -8.55 -16.52 11.21
C ASN A 177 -9.43 -15.29 10.90
N TYR A 178 -9.04 -14.49 9.90
CA TYR A 178 -9.69 -13.26 9.50
C TYR A 178 -10.54 -13.46 8.25
N GLY A 179 -11.86 -13.55 8.44
CA GLY A 179 -12.83 -13.52 7.34
C GLY A 179 -13.37 -12.12 7.06
N GLY A 180 -13.85 -11.88 5.83
CA GLY A 180 -14.62 -10.69 5.47
C GLY A 180 -13.79 -9.42 5.24
N ASN A 181 -12.53 -9.55 4.83
CA ASN A 181 -11.72 -8.43 4.36
C ASN A 181 -12.24 -7.90 3.00
N LEU A 182 -12.34 -6.58 2.83
CA LEU A 182 -12.66 -5.97 1.53
C LEU A 182 -11.42 -5.46 0.79
N LEU A 183 -10.39 -5.06 1.53
CA LEU A 183 -9.09 -4.65 1.00
C LEU A 183 -8.04 -4.65 2.09
N ASN A 184 -6.80 -4.94 1.73
CA ASN A 184 -5.61 -4.76 2.55
C ASN A 184 -4.65 -3.75 1.91
N PHE A 185 -3.86 -3.08 2.75
CA PHE A 185 -2.70 -2.31 2.32
C PHE A 185 -1.60 -2.30 3.38
N TYR A 186 -0.36 -2.25 2.93
CA TYR A 186 0.79 -1.91 3.76
C TYR A 186 0.96 -0.40 3.81
N TYR A 187 1.24 0.13 4.99
CA TYR A 187 1.52 1.53 5.26
C TYR A 187 2.93 1.66 5.86
N PRO A 188 3.87 2.34 5.17
CA PRO A 188 5.28 2.31 5.54
C PRO A 188 5.63 3.15 6.76
N ASP A 189 4.78 4.09 7.17
CA ASP A 189 5.07 4.88 8.36
C ASP A 189 4.43 4.24 9.59
N GLU A 190 5.13 4.34 10.72
CA GLU A 190 4.68 3.85 12.02
C GLU A 190 3.93 4.96 12.80
N ASP A 191 3.27 5.88 12.09
CA ASP A 191 2.58 7.02 12.71
C ASP A 191 1.16 6.70 13.20
N ALA A 192 0.67 5.49 12.89
CA ALA A 192 -0.61 5.00 13.36
C ALA A 192 -0.68 4.93 14.89
N PRO A 193 -1.64 5.59 15.54
CA PRO A 193 -1.77 5.57 16.99
C PRO A 193 -2.31 4.22 17.48
N GLY A 194 -1.97 3.86 18.72
CA GLY A 194 -2.71 2.85 19.46
C GLY A 194 -4.06 3.44 19.89
N ASN A 195 -5.17 2.76 19.63
CA ASN A 195 -6.49 3.23 20.07
C ASN A 195 -7.42 2.10 20.55
N ARG A 196 -6.86 0.92 20.78
CA ARG A 196 -7.56 -0.25 21.30
C ARG A 196 -7.30 -0.38 22.80
N PRO A 197 -8.24 -0.98 23.57
CA PRO A 197 -7.99 -1.23 24.98
C PRO A 197 -6.74 -2.10 25.21
N SER A 198 -6.06 -1.88 26.33
CA SER A 198 -4.96 -2.74 26.80
C SER A 198 -5.34 -4.23 26.71
N PRO A 199 -4.45 -5.10 26.21
CA PRO A 199 -3.03 -4.86 25.95
C PRO A 199 -2.68 -4.29 24.57
N ASN A 200 -3.66 -3.98 23.72
CA ASN A 200 -3.41 -3.64 22.31
C ASN A 200 -3.33 -2.13 22.04
N ASP A 201 -3.08 -1.34 23.07
CA ASP A 201 -2.90 0.12 22.97
C ASP A 201 -1.46 0.46 22.54
N THR A 202 -1.05 -0.04 21.37
CA THR A 202 0.32 0.08 20.87
C THR A 202 0.34 0.84 19.54
N PRO A 203 1.02 1.99 19.44
CA PRO A 203 1.18 2.70 18.17
C PRO A 203 2.12 1.96 17.21
N GLY A 204 2.06 2.31 15.92
CA GLY A 204 2.98 1.82 14.89
C GLY A 204 2.42 0.71 14.00
N ALA A 205 1.10 0.62 13.81
CA ALA A 205 0.54 -0.33 12.86
C ALA A 205 1.00 -0.02 11.42
N ASN A 206 1.48 -1.04 10.70
CA ASN A 206 1.85 -0.95 9.29
C ASN A 206 0.93 -1.77 8.37
N TYR A 207 0.26 -2.79 8.91
CA TYR A 207 -0.58 -3.69 8.14
C TYR A 207 -2.03 -3.32 8.36
N PHE A 208 -2.68 -2.81 7.32
CA PHE A 208 -4.05 -2.34 7.40
C PHE A 208 -4.98 -3.16 6.55
N GLN A 209 -6.23 -3.21 7.00
CA GLN A 209 -7.33 -3.68 6.19
C GLN A 209 -8.57 -2.83 6.39
N VAL A 210 -9.54 -2.98 5.47
CA VAL A 210 -10.90 -2.54 5.70
C VAL A 210 -11.81 -3.75 5.73
N ALA A 211 -12.37 -4.04 6.90
CA ALA A 211 -13.32 -5.13 7.07
C ALA A 211 -14.66 -4.83 6.38
N GLY A 212 -15.44 -5.87 6.08
CA GLY A 212 -16.79 -5.77 5.50
C GLY A 212 -17.78 -4.89 6.28
N SER A 213 -17.51 -4.68 7.58
CA SER A 213 -18.23 -3.74 8.43
C SER A 213 -17.91 -2.26 8.14
N GLY A 214 -16.99 -1.99 7.21
CA GLY A 214 -16.55 -0.66 6.79
C GLY A 214 -15.62 0.03 7.79
N GLN A 215 -14.88 -0.77 8.57
CA GLN A 215 -13.94 -0.29 9.59
C GLN A 215 -12.53 -0.49 9.10
N ILE A 216 -11.68 0.51 9.27
CA ILE A 216 -10.25 0.35 9.06
C ILE A 216 -9.61 -0.21 10.34
N GLU A 217 -8.80 -1.24 10.18
CA GLU A 217 -8.15 -1.98 11.27
C GLU A 217 -6.67 -2.09 10.97
N GLY A 218 -5.83 -1.95 12.00
CA GLY A 218 -4.37 -1.94 11.86
C GLY A 218 -3.68 -2.91 12.81
N PHE A 219 -2.61 -3.55 12.30
CA PHE A 219 -1.77 -4.54 12.97
C PHE A 219 -0.30 -4.13 12.86
N LEU A 220 0.48 -4.47 13.89
CA LEU A 220 1.92 -4.17 13.92
C LEU A 220 2.68 -5.03 12.91
N THR A 221 2.34 -6.31 12.80
CA THR A 221 3.01 -7.25 11.89
C THR A 221 2.01 -8.00 11.00
N LEU A 222 2.50 -8.53 9.87
CA LEU A 222 1.71 -9.42 9.02
C LEU A 222 1.31 -10.71 9.77
N ALA A 223 2.17 -11.19 10.66
CA ALA A 223 1.86 -12.34 11.50
C ALA A 223 0.70 -12.05 12.46
N ASP A 224 0.66 -10.85 13.05
CA ASP A 224 -0.46 -10.41 13.88
C ASP A 224 -1.75 -10.32 13.05
N TYR A 225 -1.64 -9.81 11.83
CA TYR A 225 -2.77 -9.71 10.91
C TYR A 225 -3.35 -11.10 10.57
N ILE A 226 -2.50 -12.10 10.31
CA ILE A 226 -2.93 -13.47 10.00
C ILE A 226 -3.53 -14.18 11.24
N ALA A 227 -2.97 -13.93 12.43
CA ALA A 227 -3.22 -14.76 13.60
C ALA A 227 -4.61 -14.54 14.25
N ASP A 228 -5.01 -13.30 14.54
CA ASP A 228 -6.26 -13.04 15.29
C ASP A 228 -6.80 -11.60 15.06
N PRO A 229 -8.10 -11.40 14.75
CA PRO A 229 -8.74 -10.08 14.84
C PRO A 229 -8.50 -9.31 16.11
N ASN A 230 -8.45 -9.97 17.25
CA ASN A 230 -8.44 -9.31 18.53
C ASN A 230 -7.12 -8.59 18.83
N ILE A 231 -6.02 -8.91 18.14
CA ILE A 231 -4.70 -8.30 18.36
C ILE A 231 -4.44 -7.05 17.53
N ARG A 232 -5.43 -6.57 16.76
CA ARG A 232 -5.37 -5.24 16.14
C ARG A 232 -5.08 -4.16 17.19
N THR A 233 -4.21 -3.22 16.84
CA THR A 233 -3.80 -2.11 17.70
C THR A 233 -4.47 -0.78 17.33
N PHE A 234 -4.94 -0.69 16.10
CA PHE A 234 -5.72 0.43 15.59
C PHE A 234 -7.07 -0.05 15.06
N GLN A 235 -8.12 0.72 15.33
CA GLN A 235 -9.45 0.53 14.75
C GLN A 235 -10.19 1.86 14.66
N GLN A 236 -10.74 2.16 13.48
CA GLN A 236 -11.62 3.30 13.29
C GLN A 236 -12.88 2.87 12.55
N ALA A 237 -14.02 3.09 13.20
CA ALA A 237 -15.33 2.80 12.63
C ALA A 237 -15.72 3.83 11.55
N SER A 238 -16.66 3.44 10.69
CA SER A 238 -17.23 4.32 9.66
C SER A 238 -16.19 4.88 8.68
N PHE A 239 -15.21 4.07 8.28
CA PHE A 239 -14.23 4.44 7.26
C PHE A 239 -14.85 4.45 5.85
N GLY A 240 -15.74 3.50 5.58
CA GLY A 240 -16.51 3.45 4.34
C GLY A 240 -16.91 2.03 3.95
N SER A 241 -17.96 1.91 3.14
CA SER A 241 -18.37 0.67 2.48
C SER A 241 -18.13 0.76 0.97
N GLY A 242 -18.16 -0.38 0.28
CA GLY A 242 -17.97 -0.44 -1.18
C GLY A 242 -16.55 -0.10 -1.61
N LEU A 243 -15.57 -0.29 -0.73
CA LEU A 243 -14.16 -0.10 -1.06
C LEU A 243 -13.65 -1.31 -1.85
N ARG A 244 -12.73 -1.06 -2.79
CA ARG A 244 -12.16 -2.11 -3.66
C ARG A 244 -10.66 -2.21 -3.55
N VAL A 245 -10.01 -1.06 -3.40
CA VAL A 245 -8.56 -0.97 -3.49
C VAL A 245 -8.05 0.05 -2.49
N GLY A 246 -6.92 -0.26 -1.86
CA GLY A 246 -6.13 0.71 -1.12
C GLY A 246 -4.64 0.45 -1.27
N PHE A 247 -3.83 1.50 -1.29
CA PHE A 247 -2.37 1.38 -1.17
C PHE A 247 -1.74 2.66 -0.65
N ALA A 248 -0.65 2.52 0.10
CA ALA A 248 0.20 3.63 0.49
C ALA A 248 1.31 3.87 -0.53
N VAL A 249 1.76 5.13 -0.62
CA VAL A 249 2.92 5.50 -1.38
C VAL A 249 4.16 5.05 -0.63
N VAL A 250 4.96 4.19 -1.26
CA VAL A 250 6.22 3.71 -0.67
C VAL A 250 7.32 4.71 -1.01
N PRO A 251 8.02 5.30 -0.03
CA PRO A 251 9.13 6.21 -0.31
C PRO A 251 10.20 5.51 -1.16
N GLU A 252 10.65 6.15 -2.23
CA GLU A 252 11.77 5.60 -3.02
C GLU A 252 13.04 5.54 -2.16
N PRO A 253 13.79 4.42 -2.12
CA PRO A 253 15.06 4.33 -1.40
C PRO A 253 16.15 5.27 -1.97
N ALA A 254 15.91 5.93 -3.10
CA ALA A 254 16.86 6.83 -3.77
C ALA A 254 17.24 8.06 -2.93
N THR A 255 16.41 8.50 -1.98
CA THR A 255 16.74 9.62 -1.08
C THR A 255 17.83 9.26 -0.06
N VAL A 256 17.98 7.97 0.28
CA VAL A 256 19.01 7.48 1.20
C VAL A 256 20.39 7.37 0.52
N ILE A 257 20.43 7.09 -0.79
CA ILE A 257 21.71 6.93 -1.51
C ILE A 257 22.35 8.28 -1.85
N LEU A 258 21.55 9.31 -2.16
CA LEU A 258 22.05 10.66 -2.44
C LEU A 258 22.65 11.35 -1.20
N SER A 259 22.18 11.04 0.00
CA SER A 259 22.74 11.57 1.25
C SER A 259 24.11 10.96 1.58
N VAL A 260 24.34 9.68 1.28
CA VAL A 260 25.66 9.02 1.46
C VAL A 260 26.69 9.51 0.46
N LEU A 261 26.32 9.70 -0.81
CA LEU A 261 27.22 10.23 -1.84
C LEU A 261 27.56 11.72 -1.62
N GLY A 262 26.61 12.52 -1.14
CA GLY A 262 26.83 13.92 -0.81
C GLY A 262 27.85 14.12 0.32
N VAL A 263 27.70 13.38 1.43
CA VAL A 263 28.62 13.47 2.58
C VAL A 263 29.98 12.82 2.28
N GLY A 264 29.98 11.70 1.55
CA GLY A 264 31.21 11.00 1.14
C GLY A 264 32.10 11.85 0.22
N CYS A 265 31.53 12.46 -0.82
CA CYS A 265 32.28 13.29 -1.76
C CYS A 265 32.81 14.60 -1.15
N LEU A 266 32.08 15.21 -0.20
CA LEU A 266 32.53 16.41 0.52
C LEU A 266 33.70 16.13 1.48
N SER A 267 33.76 14.93 2.08
CA SER A 267 34.88 14.52 2.94
C SER A 267 36.18 14.29 2.16
N LEU A 268 36.08 13.81 0.91
CA LEU A 268 37.22 13.60 0.01
C LEU A 268 37.75 14.91 -0.58
N LEU A 269 36.88 15.88 -0.87
CA LEU A 269 37.30 17.21 -1.35
C LEU A 269 38.03 18.02 -0.28
N ARG A 270 37.66 17.89 1.01
CA ARG A 270 38.40 18.53 2.11
C ARG A 270 39.80 17.96 2.32
N ARG A 271 40.03 16.66 2.06
CA ARG A 271 41.36 16.05 2.20
C ARG A 271 42.34 16.42 1.09
N ARG A 272 41.87 16.78 -0.11
CA ARG A 272 42.73 17.24 -1.21
C ARG A 272 43.10 18.73 -1.15
N ALA A 273 42.38 19.53 -0.37
CA ALA A 273 42.66 20.97 -0.23
C ALA A 273 43.68 21.29 0.89
N THR A 274 44.19 20.28 1.60
CA THR A 274 45.19 20.42 2.68
C THR A 274 46.50 19.68 2.40
N ALA A 275 46.78 19.33 1.14
CA ALA A 275 48.07 18.82 0.69
C ALA A 275 48.83 19.90 -0.09
#